data_AF-A0A4V1SW62-F1
#
_entry.id   AF-A0A4V1SW62-F1
#
_cell.length_a   1.000
_cell.length_b   1.000
_cell.length_c   1.000
_cell.angle_alpha   90.00
_cell.angle_beta   90.00
_cell.angle_gamma   90.00
#
_symmetry.space_group_name_H-M   'P 1'
#
loop_
_entity.id
_entity.type
_entity.pdbx_description
1 polymer ?
#
loop_
_entity_poly.entity_id
_entity_poly.type
_entity_poly.pdbx_seq_one_letter_code
_entity_poly.pdbx_strand_id
1 'polypeptide(L)'
;TVTNGKTQASDYDFTSIISTASANYKGKYIVSGSFRRDGSSRFSENNRFGNFWSIGGAWNIDKESFFPQSSFVTGIKLRSSYGITGNANITNYGWRQTFGYGFNYNGLPGGTFNSIGNSELTWEGNKQFDIGIDGSFFKNRLTLVADYYVRTSSGLLFDDPVSLTTGFTSITRNIGEVQNKGIEFMVNATPVNGKDFRWDINFNITHNTNKVTKLPGGKDIIDQVNPFILREGNSYQTYFARVYAGVDPSNGDPLWYKDSTHTSTVNNRSLATRELLEGKTAAPKYYGGLSNTFTYKGFSISGDLVYNYGNYVNDGWAFYLVDGVDGIQQKYALNLKRWQKPGDVTDVPKYVYG
;
A
#
# COMPACT_ATOMS: atom_id res chain seq x y z
N THR A 1 27.45 -40.66 -2.06
CA THR A 1 27.80 -39.57 -2.99
C THR A 1 26.85 -38.43 -2.76
N VAL A 2 27.33 -37.26 -2.31
CA VAL A 2 26.49 -36.05 -2.23
C VAL A 2 26.27 -35.59 -3.66
N THR A 3 25.06 -35.79 -4.19
CA THR A 3 24.71 -35.46 -5.58
C THR A 3 24.21 -34.04 -5.74
N ASN A 4 23.96 -33.32 -4.64
CA ASN A 4 23.55 -31.91 -4.62
C ASN A 4 24.01 -31.22 -3.32
N GLY A 5 24.89 -30.23 -3.45
CA GLY A 5 25.25 -29.29 -2.38
C GLY A 5 24.99 -27.87 -2.85
N LYS A 6 24.25 -27.09 -2.06
CA LYS A 6 23.94 -25.69 -2.37
C LYS A 6 24.47 -24.81 -1.25
N THR A 7 25.43 -23.93 -1.57
CA THR A 7 25.90 -22.87 -0.69
C THR A 7 25.46 -21.54 -1.28
N GLN A 8 24.80 -20.70 -0.50
CA GLN A 8 24.46 -19.33 -0.88
C GLN A 8 25.07 -18.37 0.13
N ALA A 9 25.74 -17.34 -0.37
CA ALA A 9 26.21 -16.20 0.41
C ALA A 9 25.70 -14.92 -0.28
N SER A 10 25.28 -13.94 0.51
CA SER A 10 24.77 -12.66 0.04
C SER A 10 25.11 -11.61 1.09
N ASP A 11 25.61 -10.47 0.65
CA ASP A 11 26.09 -9.40 1.53
C ASP A 11 25.75 -8.02 0.95
N TYR A 12 25.63 -7.03 1.83
CA TYR A 12 25.43 -5.64 1.46
C TYR A 12 25.93 -4.69 2.56
N ASP A 13 26.35 -3.51 2.15
CA ASP A 13 26.86 -2.47 3.03
C ASP A 13 26.12 -1.16 2.81
N PHE A 14 25.99 -0.40 3.89
CA PHE A 14 25.59 1.00 3.86
C PHE A 14 26.64 1.88 4.52
N THR A 15 26.84 3.06 3.97
CA THR A 15 27.64 4.12 4.60
C THR A 15 26.86 5.42 4.54
N SER A 16 26.85 6.17 5.63
CA SER A 16 25.98 7.35 5.77
C SER A 16 26.70 8.48 6.48
N ILE A 17 26.53 9.69 5.97
CA ILE A 17 26.87 10.93 6.69
C ILE A 17 25.57 11.67 6.93
N ILE A 18 25.32 12.06 8.18
CA ILE A 18 24.10 12.73 8.61
C ILE A 18 24.46 14.01 9.35
N SER A 19 23.76 15.09 9.05
CA SER A 19 23.83 16.37 9.75
C SER A 19 22.41 16.83 10.09
N THR A 20 22.26 17.39 11.28
CA THR A 20 20.98 17.93 11.74
C THR A 20 21.23 19.27 12.44
N ALA A 21 20.32 20.22 12.25
CA ALA A 21 20.34 21.50 12.91
C ALA A 21 18.94 21.86 13.36
N SER A 22 18.82 22.51 14.51
CA SER A 22 17.54 23.06 14.97
C SER A 22 17.76 24.38 15.70
N ALA A 23 16.78 25.27 15.58
CA ALA A 23 16.74 26.54 16.26
C ALA A 23 15.37 26.69 16.92
N ASN A 24 15.38 27.19 18.15
CA ASN A 24 14.17 27.51 18.90
C ASN A 24 14.26 28.98 19.35
N TYR A 25 13.32 29.79 18.89
CA TYR A 25 13.22 31.18 19.30
C TYR A 25 12.09 31.35 20.32
N LYS A 26 12.48 31.64 21.58
CA LYS A 26 11.56 31.96 22.69
C LYS A 26 10.49 30.89 22.97
N GLY A 27 10.72 29.65 22.56
CA GLY A 27 9.70 28.60 22.62
C GLY A 27 8.52 28.83 21.68
N LYS A 28 8.57 29.80 20.77
CA LYS A 28 7.47 30.17 19.85
C LYS A 28 7.65 29.57 18.48
N TYR A 29 8.81 29.83 17.87
CA TYR A 29 9.14 29.37 16.52
C TYR A 29 10.26 28.37 16.61
N ILE A 30 10.01 27.20 16.07
CA ILE A 30 10.97 26.10 15.98
C ILE A 30 11.21 25.86 14.51
N VAL A 31 12.47 25.81 14.10
CA VAL A 31 12.87 25.38 12.76
C VAL A 31 13.89 24.27 12.93
N SER A 32 13.75 23.21 12.15
CA SER A 32 14.67 22.09 12.13
C SER A 32 14.97 21.70 10.69
N GLY A 33 16.21 21.30 10.44
CA GLY A 33 16.61 20.74 9.16
C GLY A 33 17.54 19.55 9.36
N SER A 34 17.52 18.65 8.38
CA SER A 34 18.48 17.56 8.29
C SER A 34 18.97 17.42 6.87
N PHE A 35 20.22 16.98 6.73
CA PHE A 35 20.81 16.57 5.47
C PHE A 35 21.54 15.25 5.71
N ARG A 36 21.42 14.33 4.77
CA ARG A 36 22.13 13.07 4.80
C ARG A 36 22.55 12.64 3.40
N ARG A 37 23.72 12.00 3.33
CA ARG A 37 24.23 11.35 2.13
C ARG A 37 24.43 9.87 2.46
N ASP A 38 23.63 9.02 1.84
CA ASP A 38 23.63 7.58 2.09
C ASP A 38 24.16 6.85 0.86
N GLY A 39 25.08 5.90 1.06
CA GLY A 39 25.64 5.02 0.05
C GLY A 39 25.23 3.57 0.30
N SER A 40 24.83 2.85 -0.75
CA SER A 40 24.45 1.42 -0.64
C SER A 40 25.17 0.56 -1.67
N SER A 41 25.82 -0.54 -1.27
CA SER A 41 26.48 -1.47 -2.20
C SER A 41 25.50 -2.24 -3.12
N ARG A 42 24.19 -2.10 -2.88
CA ARG A 42 23.12 -2.62 -3.75
C ARG A 42 22.98 -1.86 -5.06
N PHE A 43 23.63 -0.72 -5.22
CA PHE A 43 23.71 0.02 -6.48
C PHE A 43 25.11 -0.02 -7.07
N SER A 44 25.22 0.32 -8.36
CA SER A 44 26.50 0.43 -9.05
C SER A 44 27.38 1.51 -8.43
N GLU A 45 28.68 1.51 -8.73
CA GLU A 45 29.62 2.52 -8.23
C GLU A 45 29.20 3.95 -8.59
N ASN A 46 28.63 4.15 -9.78
CA ASN A 46 28.20 5.46 -10.26
C ASN A 46 26.91 5.96 -9.60
N ASN A 47 26.05 5.06 -9.14
CA ASN A 47 24.73 5.38 -8.58
C ASN A 47 24.61 5.07 -7.07
N ARG A 48 25.75 4.79 -6.42
CA ARG A 48 25.82 4.31 -5.03
C ARG A 48 25.20 5.26 -4.02
N PHE A 49 25.41 6.56 -4.21
CA PHE A 49 25.10 7.60 -3.22
C PHE A 49 23.84 8.40 -3.57
N GLY A 50 22.95 8.54 -2.60
CA GLY A 50 21.80 9.44 -2.65
C GLY A 50 21.93 10.58 -1.63
N ASN A 51 21.39 11.76 -1.96
CA ASN A 51 21.31 12.89 -1.05
C ASN A 51 19.85 13.11 -0.63
N PHE A 52 19.62 13.19 0.66
CA PHE A 52 18.30 13.28 1.27
C PHE A 52 18.31 14.38 2.32
N TRP A 53 17.19 15.05 2.49
CA TRP A 53 17.11 16.20 3.39
C TRP A 53 15.69 16.41 3.87
N SER A 54 15.54 17.15 4.96
CA SER A 54 14.25 17.64 5.41
C SER A 54 14.38 19.03 5.99
N ILE A 55 13.31 19.80 5.89
CA ILE A 55 13.12 21.05 6.61
C ILE A 55 11.73 21.04 7.23
N GLY A 56 11.64 21.51 8.47
CA GLY A 56 10.40 21.59 9.21
C GLY A 56 10.35 22.84 10.06
N GLY A 57 9.14 23.33 10.26
CA GLY A 57 8.83 24.44 11.13
C GLY A 57 7.67 24.09 12.06
N ALA A 58 7.71 24.64 13.26
CA ALA A 58 6.57 24.65 14.15
C ALA A 58 6.39 26.01 14.82
N TRP A 59 5.14 26.40 14.98
CA TRP A 59 4.73 27.63 15.64
C TRP A 59 3.80 27.30 16.81
N ASN A 60 4.29 27.54 18.02
CA ASN A 60 3.50 27.44 19.25
C ASN A 60 2.72 28.75 19.42
N ILE A 61 1.53 28.80 18.84
CA ILE A 61 0.63 29.96 18.84
C ILE A 61 0.22 30.31 20.28
N ASP A 62 0.12 29.31 21.17
CA ASP A 62 -0.21 29.50 22.59
C ASP A 62 0.79 30.38 23.37
N LYS A 63 1.98 30.58 22.81
CA LYS A 63 3.02 31.44 23.37
C LYS A 63 2.92 32.89 22.90
N GLU A 64 2.01 33.21 21.98
CA GLU A 64 1.86 34.58 21.48
C GLU A 64 1.12 35.49 22.46
N SER A 65 1.47 36.78 22.45
CA SER A 65 0.84 37.76 23.34
C SER A 65 -0.64 38.00 23.02
N PHE A 66 -1.04 37.78 21.77
CA PHE A 66 -2.43 37.86 21.34
C PHE A 66 -3.24 36.61 21.72
N PHE A 67 -2.59 35.50 22.08
CA PHE A 67 -3.29 34.26 22.37
C PHE A 67 -3.92 34.35 23.77
N PRO A 68 -5.24 34.16 23.89
CA PRO A 68 -5.93 34.32 25.15
C PRO A 68 -5.48 33.26 26.15
N GLN A 69 -5.03 33.67 27.33
CA GLN A 69 -4.72 32.76 28.43
C GLN A 69 -6.03 32.26 29.04
N SER A 70 -6.55 31.15 28.51
CA SER A 70 -7.82 30.55 28.92
C SER A 70 -7.59 29.16 29.52
N SER A 71 -8.46 28.76 30.46
CA SER A 71 -8.50 27.38 30.96
C SER A 71 -9.11 26.40 29.95
N PHE A 72 -9.83 26.92 28.94
CA PHE A 72 -10.49 26.13 27.91
C PHE A 72 -9.51 25.71 26.80
N VAL A 73 -8.78 26.64 26.18
CA VAL A 73 -7.72 26.32 25.20
C VAL A 73 -6.37 26.55 25.86
N THR A 74 -5.59 25.49 26.02
CA THR A 74 -4.31 25.52 26.73
C THR A 74 -3.10 25.38 25.82
N GLY A 75 -3.30 25.04 24.55
CA GLY A 75 -2.23 24.94 23.56
C GLY A 75 -2.77 24.96 22.13
N ILE A 76 -2.11 25.68 21.24
CA ILE A 76 -2.28 25.53 19.80
C ILE A 76 -0.90 25.57 19.16
N LYS A 77 -0.59 24.55 18.37
CA LYS A 77 0.67 24.44 17.63
C LYS A 77 0.37 24.13 16.17
N LEU A 78 0.98 24.90 15.28
CA LEU A 78 1.00 24.62 13.84
C LEU A 78 2.35 23.97 13.49
N ARG A 79 2.33 22.97 12.62
CA ARG A 79 3.50 22.22 12.15
C ARG A 79 3.48 22.17 10.63
N SER A 80 4.64 22.28 9.99
CA SER A 80 4.79 21.88 8.59
C SER A 80 6.19 21.37 8.32
N SER A 81 6.30 20.38 7.45
CA SER A 81 7.58 19.83 7.01
C SER A 81 7.55 19.45 5.54
N TYR A 82 8.73 19.51 4.93
CA TYR A 82 8.98 18.94 3.62
C TYR A 82 10.33 18.25 3.63
N GLY A 83 10.40 17.05 3.05
CA GLY A 83 11.64 16.31 2.97
C GLY A 83 11.65 15.28 1.87
N ILE A 84 12.84 14.75 1.60
CA ILE A 84 13.09 13.69 0.65
C ILE A 84 13.83 12.59 1.39
N THR A 85 13.35 11.36 1.33
CA THR A 85 14.02 10.16 1.85
C THR A 85 14.29 9.16 0.73
N GLY A 86 15.30 8.31 0.90
CA GLY A 86 15.64 7.27 -0.06
C GLY A 86 15.21 5.87 0.38
N ASN A 87 14.83 5.04 -0.57
CA ASN A 87 14.63 3.61 -0.40
C ASN A 87 15.59 2.83 -1.31
N ALA A 88 16.29 1.86 -0.71
CA ALA A 88 17.26 0.98 -1.38
C ALA A 88 16.95 -0.50 -1.11
N ASN A 89 15.68 -0.82 -0.83
CA ASN A 89 15.23 -2.19 -0.55
C ASN A 89 15.04 -2.99 -1.84
N ILE A 90 16.15 -3.26 -2.52
CA ILE A 90 16.24 -4.14 -3.69
C ILE A 90 17.12 -5.35 -3.41
N THR A 91 17.01 -6.36 -4.27
CA THR A 91 17.87 -7.53 -4.25
C THR A 91 19.35 -7.12 -4.36
N ASN A 92 20.20 -7.77 -3.55
CA ASN A 92 21.65 -7.57 -3.64
C ASN A 92 22.14 -7.93 -5.05
N TYR A 93 23.11 -7.17 -5.54
CA TYR A 93 23.71 -7.36 -6.86
C TYR A 93 22.74 -7.21 -8.05
N GLY A 94 21.52 -6.67 -7.86
CA GLY A 94 20.56 -6.47 -8.94
C GLY A 94 21.08 -5.59 -10.10
N TRP A 95 22.10 -4.78 -9.84
CA TRP A 95 22.78 -3.98 -10.86
C TRP A 95 23.79 -4.77 -11.71
N ARG A 96 24.19 -5.97 -11.27
CA ARG A 96 25.18 -6.81 -11.95
C ARG A 96 24.49 -7.84 -12.85
N GLN A 97 25.07 -8.07 -14.01
CA GLN A 97 24.80 -9.29 -14.77
C GLN A 97 25.41 -10.47 -14.00
N THR A 98 24.63 -11.53 -13.82
CA THR A 98 25.07 -12.71 -13.06
C THR A 98 24.80 -14.00 -13.85
N PHE A 99 25.62 -15.01 -13.58
CA PHE A 99 25.48 -16.35 -14.15
C PHE A 99 25.18 -17.35 -13.03
N GLY A 100 24.40 -18.38 -13.37
CA GLY A 100 24.10 -19.50 -12.50
C GLY A 100 24.50 -20.81 -13.17
N TYR A 101 24.96 -21.75 -12.35
CA TYR A 101 25.28 -23.11 -12.76
C TYR A 101 24.22 -24.07 -12.21
N GLY A 102 24.10 -25.25 -12.81
CA GLY A 102 23.08 -26.26 -12.47
C GLY A 102 22.08 -26.52 -13.61
N PHE A 103 22.25 -25.86 -14.75
CA PHE A 103 21.52 -26.11 -15.99
C PHE A 103 22.22 -27.22 -16.78
N ASN A 104 22.39 -28.38 -16.14
CA ASN A 104 23.20 -29.47 -16.67
C ASN A 104 22.57 -30.05 -17.94
N TYR A 105 23.41 -30.36 -18.93
CA TYR A 105 22.98 -30.97 -20.18
C TYR A 105 23.80 -32.23 -20.44
N ASN A 106 23.11 -33.35 -20.71
CA ASN A 106 23.73 -34.66 -20.91
C ASN A 106 24.72 -35.07 -19.80
N GLY A 107 24.36 -34.79 -18.54
CA GLY A 107 25.20 -35.09 -17.38
C GLY A 107 26.41 -34.17 -17.19
N LEU A 108 26.65 -33.20 -18.09
CA LEU A 108 27.72 -32.22 -17.96
C LEU A 108 27.21 -30.95 -17.25
N PRO A 109 28.03 -30.32 -16.40
CA PRO A 109 27.70 -29.04 -15.78
C PRO A 109 27.39 -27.97 -16.83
N GLY A 110 26.27 -27.28 -16.68
CA GLY A 110 25.87 -26.19 -17.56
C GLY A 110 25.58 -24.92 -16.77
N GLY A 111 25.87 -23.78 -17.41
CA GLY A 111 25.62 -22.45 -16.88
C GLY A 111 24.77 -21.62 -17.82
N THR A 112 23.96 -20.73 -17.26
CA THR A 112 23.19 -19.73 -17.99
C THR A 112 23.22 -18.41 -17.23
N PHE A 113 22.77 -17.33 -17.87
CA PHE A 113 22.57 -16.06 -17.20
C PHE A 113 21.39 -16.15 -16.22
N ASN A 114 21.59 -15.69 -14.98
CA ASN A 114 20.52 -15.57 -13.98
C ASN A 114 19.81 -14.21 -14.06
N SER A 115 20.56 -13.16 -14.40
CA SER A 115 20.06 -11.79 -14.51
C SER A 115 20.93 -11.01 -15.48
N ILE A 116 20.31 -10.10 -16.22
CA ILE A 116 21.01 -9.15 -17.10
C ILE A 116 21.63 -7.96 -16.36
N GLY A 117 21.19 -7.69 -15.13
CA GLY A 117 21.63 -6.54 -14.35
C GLY A 117 21.22 -5.19 -14.93
N ASN A 118 21.31 -4.15 -14.11
CA ASN A 118 21.06 -2.77 -14.52
C ASN A 118 21.97 -1.79 -13.76
N SER A 119 23.04 -1.30 -14.40
CA SER A 119 23.99 -0.36 -13.80
C SER A 119 23.37 1.00 -13.44
N GLU A 120 22.23 1.33 -14.06
CA GLU A 120 21.50 2.58 -13.84
C GLU A 120 20.56 2.52 -12.63
N LEU A 121 20.50 1.39 -11.91
CA LEU A 121 19.75 1.31 -10.67
C LEU A 121 20.28 2.32 -9.65
N THR A 122 19.35 3.09 -9.11
CA THR A 122 19.58 4.10 -8.08
C THR A 122 18.47 4.05 -7.03
N TRP A 123 18.56 4.94 -6.04
CA TRP A 123 17.60 5.07 -4.96
C TRP A 123 16.19 5.40 -5.46
N GLU A 124 15.19 4.75 -4.89
CA GLU A 124 13.80 5.21 -4.99
C GLU A 124 13.64 6.43 -4.08
N GLY A 125 13.19 7.55 -4.65
CA GLY A 125 13.07 8.83 -3.94
C GLY A 125 11.66 9.04 -3.42
N ASN A 126 11.53 9.45 -2.17
CA ASN A 126 10.26 9.70 -1.52
C ASN A 126 10.16 11.15 -1.04
N LYS A 127 9.33 11.96 -1.70
CA LYS A 127 9.09 13.35 -1.35
C LYS A 127 7.86 13.42 -0.45
N GLN A 128 8.04 13.91 0.77
CA GLN A 128 6.97 14.00 1.75
C GLN A 128 6.76 15.46 2.15
N PHE A 129 5.52 15.91 2.04
CA PHE A 129 5.02 17.15 2.60
C PHE A 129 4.01 16.82 3.70
N ASP A 130 4.13 17.48 4.84
CA ASP A 130 3.17 17.39 5.94
C ASP A 130 2.83 18.80 6.45
N ILE A 131 1.57 18.98 6.82
CA ILE A 131 1.10 20.14 7.58
C ILE A 131 0.11 19.64 8.62
N GLY A 132 0.27 20.09 9.86
CA GLY A 132 -0.54 19.61 10.97
C GLY A 132 -0.84 20.69 11.99
N ILE A 133 -1.96 20.54 12.66
CA ILE A 133 -2.36 21.39 13.78
C ILE A 133 -2.63 20.53 15.01
N ASP A 134 -2.04 20.93 16.13
CA ASP A 134 -2.22 20.30 17.42
C ASP A 134 -2.96 21.29 18.33
N GLY A 135 -4.13 20.92 18.84
CA GLY A 135 -4.91 21.69 19.80
C GLY A 135 -4.98 20.96 21.14
N SER A 136 -4.74 21.67 22.24
CA SER A 136 -4.86 21.17 23.60
C SER A 136 -5.89 21.99 24.38
N PHE A 137 -6.80 21.30 25.06
CA PHE A 137 -7.95 21.89 25.73
C PHE A 137 -8.07 21.36 27.17
N PHE A 138 -8.72 22.15 28.03
CA PHE A 138 -9.04 21.80 29.41
C PHE A 138 -7.84 21.30 30.23
N LYS A 139 -6.70 22.00 30.13
CA LYS A 139 -5.41 21.58 30.74
C LYS A 139 -4.96 20.21 30.23
N ASN A 140 -4.95 20.05 28.91
CA ASN A 140 -4.53 18.86 28.18
C ASN A 140 -5.38 17.61 28.49
N ARG A 141 -6.62 17.77 28.95
CA ARG A 141 -7.58 16.67 29.08
C ARG A 141 -8.25 16.31 27.77
N LEU A 142 -8.14 17.16 26.76
CA LEU A 142 -8.52 16.86 25.39
C LEU A 142 -7.43 17.40 24.46
N THR A 143 -6.87 16.53 23.64
CA THR A 143 -5.92 16.89 22.58
C THR A 143 -6.49 16.44 21.25
N LEU A 144 -6.56 17.36 20.31
CA LEU A 144 -6.97 17.13 18.93
C LEU A 144 -5.75 17.34 18.04
N VAL A 145 -5.44 16.37 17.19
CA VAL A 145 -4.37 16.48 16.21
C VAL A 145 -4.98 16.21 14.84
N ALA A 146 -4.74 17.11 13.90
CA ALA A 146 -5.12 16.93 12.51
C ALA A 146 -3.89 17.13 11.63
N ASP A 147 -3.59 16.14 10.78
CA ASP A 147 -2.48 16.18 9.83
C ASP A 147 -3.02 16.01 8.41
N TYR A 148 -2.41 16.73 7.48
CA TYR A 148 -2.54 16.52 6.06
C TYR A 148 -1.17 16.24 5.47
N TYR A 149 -1.07 15.16 4.70
CA TYR A 149 0.20 14.77 4.08
C TYR A 149 0.03 14.48 2.59
N VAL A 150 1.12 14.72 1.86
CA VAL A 150 1.30 14.27 0.48
C VAL A 150 2.66 13.61 0.37
N ARG A 151 2.68 12.34 -0.01
CA ARG A 151 3.87 11.52 -0.15
C ARG A 151 3.97 11.00 -1.58
N THR A 152 4.93 11.49 -2.34
CA THR A 152 5.20 11.07 -3.72
C THR A 152 6.45 10.22 -3.78
N SER A 153 6.29 8.96 -4.15
CA SER A 153 7.38 7.99 -4.32
C SER A 153 7.69 7.87 -5.81
N SER A 154 8.89 8.22 -6.22
CA SER A 154 9.32 8.35 -7.62
C SER A 154 10.53 7.48 -7.91
N GLY A 155 10.62 6.97 -9.14
CA GLY A 155 11.69 6.05 -9.52
C GLY A 155 11.55 4.73 -8.78
N LEU A 156 10.31 4.22 -8.73
CA LEU A 156 9.98 3.01 -8.00
C LEU A 156 10.78 1.84 -8.56
N LEU A 157 11.28 0.99 -7.67
CA LEU A 157 12.11 -0.14 -8.06
C LEU A 157 11.18 -1.30 -8.46
N PHE A 158 10.83 -1.38 -9.74
CA PHE A 158 9.90 -2.38 -10.31
C PHE A 158 10.56 -3.23 -11.38
N ASP A 159 10.10 -4.47 -11.48
CA ASP A 159 10.44 -5.38 -12.56
C ASP A 159 9.66 -4.99 -13.81
N ASP A 160 10.35 -4.34 -14.74
CA ASP A 160 9.84 -3.92 -16.04
C ASP A 160 9.85 -5.11 -17.00
N PRO A 161 8.70 -5.55 -17.55
CA PRO A 161 8.67 -6.63 -18.52
C PRO A 161 9.52 -6.29 -19.76
N VAL A 162 10.36 -7.23 -20.19
CA VAL A 162 11.18 -7.09 -21.40
C VAL A 162 10.74 -8.05 -22.48
N SER A 163 11.17 -7.82 -23.72
CA SER A 163 10.92 -8.76 -24.82
C SER A 163 11.49 -10.13 -24.48
N LEU A 164 10.69 -11.19 -24.64
CA LEU A 164 11.12 -12.57 -24.44
C LEU A 164 12.25 -12.98 -25.40
N THR A 165 12.48 -12.24 -26.50
CA THR A 165 13.63 -12.45 -27.40
C THR A 165 14.97 -12.20 -26.71
N THR A 166 14.98 -11.48 -25.58
CA THR A 166 16.19 -11.26 -24.77
C THR A 166 16.59 -12.50 -23.96
N GLY A 167 15.70 -13.49 -23.82
CA GLY A 167 15.89 -14.64 -22.94
C GLY A 167 15.48 -14.39 -21.48
N PHE A 168 14.91 -13.22 -21.17
CA PHE A 168 14.46 -12.84 -19.83
C PHE A 168 13.00 -12.37 -19.86
N THR A 169 12.33 -12.44 -18.71
CA THR A 169 10.93 -11.99 -18.55
C THR A 169 10.82 -10.54 -18.10
N SER A 170 11.78 -10.04 -17.32
CA SER A 170 11.79 -8.68 -16.78
C SER A 170 13.19 -8.20 -16.42
N ILE A 171 13.32 -6.89 -16.16
CA ILE A 171 14.51 -6.25 -15.60
C ILE A 171 14.09 -5.21 -14.56
N THR A 172 14.75 -5.20 -13.40
CA THR A 172 14.48 -4.19 -12.39
C THR A 172 14.98 -2.82 -12.87
N ARG A 173 14.10 -1.80 -12.81
CA ARG A 173 14.41 -0.40 -13.17
C ARG A 173 13.77 0.56 -12.18
N ASN A 174 14.33 1.78 -12.09
CA ASN A 174 13.67 2.91 -11.43
C ASN A 174 12.59 3.48 -12.35
N ILE A 175 11.37 2.94 -12.26
CA ILE A 175 10.26 3.31 -13.14
C ILE A 175 9.00 3.65 -12.35
N GLY A 176 8.24 4.59 -12.90
CA GLY A 176 6.94 4.98 -12.36
C GLY A 176 7.01 5.90 -11.13
N GLU A 177 5.81 6.36 -10.76
CA GLU A 177 5.60 7.24 -9.62
C GLU A 177 4.22 6.95 -9.00
N VAL A 178 4.18 6.92 -7.68
CA VAL A 178 2.95 6.72 -6.89
C VAL A 178 2.87 7.81 -5.83
N GLN A 179 1.69 8.41 -5.70
CA GLN A 179 1.36 9.38 -4.68
C GLN A 179 0.39 8.78 -3.66
N ASN A 180 0.68 9.00 -2.38
CA ASN A 180 -0.25 8.81 -1.28
C ASN A 180 -0.58 10.19 -0.69
N LYS A 181 -1.85 10.53 -0.58
CA LYS A 181 -2.32 11.77 0.02
C LYS A 181 -3.37 11.42 1.04
N GLY A 182 -3.25 11.96 2.25
CA GLY A 182 -4.21 11.66 3.29
C GLY A 182 -4.40 12.76 4.31
N ILE A 183 -5.47 12.58 5.07
CA ILE A 183 -5.76 13.35 6.27
C ILE A 183 -5.81 12.36 7.43
N GLU A 184 -5.15 12.69 8.51
CA GLU A 184 -5.17 11.94 9.77
C GLU A 184 -5.79 12.82 10.84
N PHE A 185 -6.63 12.23 11.67
CA PHE A 185 -7.22 12.90 12.81
C PHE A 185 -7.09 12.02 14.04
N MET A 186 -6.65 12.61 15.14
CA MET A 186 -6.48 11.95 16.42
C MET A 186 -7.15 12.76 17.52
N VAL A 187 -7.83 12.05 18.42
CA VAL A 187 -8.42 12.57 19.63
C VAL A 187 -7.84 11.80 20.80
N ASN A 188 -7.24 12.50 21.75
CA ASN A 188 -6.87 11.94 23.04
C ASN A 188 -7.67 12.68 24.10
N ALA A 189 -8.45 11.98 24.91
CA ALA A 189 -9.29 12.58 25.93
C ALA A 189 -9.16 11.85 27.26
N THR A 190 -9.21 12.60 28.35
CA THR A 190 -9.37 12.08 29.72
C THR A 190 -10.62 12.70 30.34
N PRO A 191 -11.84 12.26 29.96
CA PRO A 191 -13.09 12.92 30.38
C PRO A 191 -13.35 12.84 31.88
N VAL A 192 -12.75 11.86 32.57
CA VAL A 192 -12.70 11.82 34.04
C VAL A 192 -11.25 11.59 34.50
N ASN A 193 -10.77 12.48 35.37
CA ASN A 193 -9.45 12.39 35.99
C ASN A 193 -9.58 12.64 37.50
N GLY A 194 -10.20 11.68 38.19
CA GLY A 194 -10.39 11.70 39.64
C GLY A 194 -9.31 10.90 40.37
N LYS A 195 -9.33 10.98 41.72
CA LYS A 195 -8.40 10.23 42.58
C LYS A 195 -8.60 8.71 42.45
N ASP A 196 -9.85 8.27 42.46
CA ASP A 196 -10.21 6.86 42.47
C ASP A 196 -10.59 6.33 41.10
N PHE A 197 -11.02 7.20 40.18
CA PHE A 197 -11.49 6.82 38.85
C PHE A 197 -10.89 7.71 37.77
N ARG A 198 -10.36 7.08 36.73
CA ARG A 198 -9.83 7.72 35.53
C ARG A 198 -10.38 7.03 34.29
N TRP A 199 -10.77 7.82 33.31
CA TRP A 199 -11.23 7.35 32.01
C TRP A 199 -10.41 8.02 30.93
N ASP A 200 -9.75 7.21 30.10
CA ASP A 200 -8.97 7.65 28.95
C ASP A 200 -9.59 7.10 27.65
N ILE A 201 -9.62 7.95 26.62
CA ILE A 201 -10.08 7.65 25.27
C ILE A 201 -9.00 8.07 24.29
N ASN A 202 -8.60 7.16 23.41
CA ASN A 202 -7.70 7.46 22.31
C ASN A 202 -8.38 7.01 21.02
N PHE A 203 -8.69 7.95 20.13
CA PHE A 203 -9.30 7.67 18.84
C PHE A 203 -8.40 8.20 17.74
N ASN A 204 -8.25 7.44 16.68
CA ASN A 204 -7.61 7.89 15.45
C ASN A 204 -8.39 7.40 14.22
N ILE A 205 -8.34 8.21 13.17
CA ILE A 205 -8.87 7.89 11.85
C ILE A 205 -7.99 8.51 10.77
N THR A 206 -7.69 7.72 9.75
CA THR A 206 -6.95 8.16 8.57
C THR A 206 -7.78 7.89 7.32
N HIS A 207 -7.80 8.89 6.43
CA HIS A 207 -8.23 8.73 5.06
C HIS A 207 -7.01 8.86 4.15
N ASN A 208 -6.59 7.78 3.51
CA ASN A 208 -5.49 7.79 2.55
C ASN A 208 -6.00 7.47 1.15
N THR A 209 -5.60 8.30 0.18
CA THR A 209 -5.83 8.05 -1.24
C THR A 209 -4.51 7.72 -1.91
N ASN A 210 -4.50 6.62 -2.64
CA ASN A 210 -3.36 6.20 -3.41
C ASN A 210 -3.61 6.42 -4.91
N LYS A 211 -2.59 6.91 -5.62
CA LYS A 211 -2.67 7.19 -7.05
C LYS A 211 -1.33 6.89 -7.74
N VAL A 212 -1.36 6.07 -8.79
CA VAL A 212 -0.28 5.97 -9.77
C VAL A 212 -0.28 7.26 -10.58
N THR A 213 0.81 8.03 -10.51
CA THR A 213 0.94 9.32 -11.19
C THR A 213 1.78 9.23 -12.46
N LYS A 214 2.61 8.21 -12.60
CA LYS A 214 3.43 7.97 -13.79
C LYS A 214 3.73 6.49 -13.99
N LEU A 215 3.72 6.03 -15.23
CA LEU A 215 4.18 4.71 -15.68
C LEU A 215 5.12 4.83 -16.89
N PRO A 216 5.96 3.82 -17.18
CA PRO A 216 6.76 3.76 -18.40
C PRO A 216 5.91 3.93 -19.67
N GLY A 217 6.15 5.01 -20.40
CA GLY A 217 5.44 5.31 -21.65
C GLY A 217 3.92 5.47 -21.49
N GLY A 218 3.42 5.73 -20.27
CA GLY A 218 1.99 5.85 -19.98
C GLY A 218 1.19 4.56 -20.21
N LYS A 219 1.87 3.40 -20.28
CA LYS A 219 1.21 2.12 -20.55
C LYS A 219 0.77 1.46 -19.26
N ASP A 220 -0.42 0.86 -19.30
CA ASP A 220 -0.91 0.04 -18.20
C ASP A 220 -0.01 -1.16 -17.96
N ILE A 221 0.17 -1.51 -16.68
CA ILE A 221 0.87 -2.72 -16.25
C ILE A 221 -0.14 -3.60 -15.51
N ILE A 222 -0.42 -4.77 -16.07
CA ILE A 222 -1.31 -5.75 -15.45
C ILE A 222 -0.48 -6.60 -14.48
N ASP A 223 -0.88 -6.60 -13.21
CA ASP A 223 -0.27 -7.47 -12.20
C ASP A 223 -0.56 -8.93 -12.59
N GLN A 224 0.52 -9.73 -12.70
CA GLN A 224 0.45 -11.13 -13.11
C GLN A 224 0.11 -12.08 -11.95
N VAL A 225 0.23 -11.60 -10.71
CA VAL A 225 0.02 -12.37 -9.48
C VAL A 225 -1.30 -11.99 -8.83
N ASN A 226 -1.56 -10.69 -8.69
CA ASN A 226 -2.78 -10.18 -8.05
C ASN A 226 -3.79 -9.72 -9.11
N PRO A 227 -5.10 -9.67 -8.78
CA PRO A 227 -6.13 -9.20 -9.71
C PRO A 227 -6.16 -7.67 -9.86
N PHE A 228 -4.99 -7.02 -9.90
CA PHE A 228 -4.84 -5.57 -9.97
C PHE A 228 -4.29 -5.08 -11.32
N ILE A 229 -4.47 -3.80 -11.58
CA ILE A 229 -3.84 -3.08 -12.69
C ILE A 229 -3.19 -1.79 -12.18
N LEU A 230 -1.98 -1.52 -12.64
CA LEU A 230 -1.37 -0.21 -12.52
C LEU A 230 -1.80 0.61 -13.75
N ARG A 231 -2.58 1.65 -13.50
CA ARG A 231 -2.99 2.64 -14.51
C ARG A 231 -2.83 4.03 -13.93
N GLU A 232 -2.20 4.92 -14.69
CA GLU A 232 -2.10 6.34 -14.33
C GLU A 232 -3.49 6.91 -14.01
N GLY A 233 -3.59 7.67 -12.93
CA GLY A 233 -4.89 8.19 -12.47
C GLY A 233 -5.55 7.37 -11.36
N ASN A 234 -5.19 6.09 -11.22
CA ASN A 234 -5.88 5.13 -10.35
C ASN A 234 -5.00 4.62 -9.21
N SER A 235 -5.59 3.99 -8.20
CA SER A 235 -4.83 3.34 -7.12
C SER A 235 -4.03 2.13 -7.64
N TYR A 236 -2.84 1.86 -7.10
CA TYR A 236 -2.06 0.68 -7.48
C TYR A 236 -2.74 -0.66 -7.12
N GLN A 237 -3.80 -0.64 -6.29
CA GLN A 237 -4.59 -1.82 -5.92
C GLN A 237 -5.99 -1.80 -6.54
N THR A 238 -6.18 -1.11 -7.67
CA THR A 238 -7.46 -1.11 -8.39
C THR A 238 -7.68 -2.47 -9.04
N TYR A 239 -8.84 -3.08 -8.80
CA TYR A 239 -9.17 -4.38 -9.36
C TYR A 239 -9.31 -4.34 -10.89
N PHE A 240 -8.82 -5.38 -11.56
CA PHE A 240 -8.89 -5.56 -13.00
C PHE A 240 -9.45 -6.94 -13.34
N ALA A 241 -10.72 -7.01 -13.72
CA ALA A 241 -11.44 -8.28 -13.86
C ALA A 241 -12.48 -8.22 -14.98
N ARG A 242 -13.00 -9.40 -15.35
CA ARG A 242 -14.20 -9.51 -16.19
C ARG A 242 -15.41 -9.32 -15.30
N VAL A 243 -16.39 -8.53 -15.74
CA VAL A 243 -17.60 -8.27 -14.94
C VAL A 243 -18.68 -9.29 -15.25
N TYR A 244 -19.12 -9.96 -14.19
CA TYR A 244 -20.23 -10.91 -14.21
C TYR A 244 -21.56 -10.17 -14.34
N ALA A 245 -22.39 -10.58 -15.28
CA ALA A 245 -23.68 -9.97 -15.59
C ALA A 245 -24.88 -10.75 -15.01
N GLY A 246 -24.64 -11.92 -14.40
CA GLY A 246 -25.67 -12.75 -13.80
C GLY A 246 -25.85 -14.09 -14.52
N VAL A 247 -27.04 -14.66 -14.39
CA VAL A 247 -27.44 -15.93 -15.01
C VAL A 247 -28.52 -15.68 -16.04
N ASP A 248 -28.43 -16.31 -17.20
CA ASP A 248 -29.49 -16.29 -18.19
C ASP A 248 -30.71 -17.09 -17.67
N PRO A 249 -31.88 -16.46 -17.43
CA PRO A 249 -33.05 -17.16 -16.90
C PRO A 249 -33.60 -18.24 -17.84
N SER A 250 -33.32 -18.17 -19.15
CA SER A 250 -33.85 -19.11 -20.13
C SER A 250 -33.13 -20.46 -20.12
N ASN A 251 -31.84 -20.49 -19.80
CA ASN A 251 -31.00 -21.67 -19.96
C ASN A 251 -30.01 -21.92 -18.80
N GLY A 252 -29.92 -21.02 -17.82
CA GLY A 252 -29.09 -21.14 -16.63
C GLY A 252 -27.59 -20.88 -16.83
N ASP A 253 -27.17 -20.40 -18.01
CA ASP A 253 -25.77 -20.12 -18.30
C ASP A 253 -25.26 -18.88 -17.54
N PRO A 254 -24.00 -18.88 -17.08
CA PRO A 254 -23.37 -17.67 -16.57
C PRO A 254 -23.13 -16.66 -17.68
N LEU A 255 -23.39 -15.38 -17.40
CA LEU A 255 -23.19 -14.27 -18.33
C LEU A 255 -22.10 -13.32 -17.83
N TRP A 256 -21.30 -12.80 -18.75
CA TRP A 256 -20.37 -11.70 -18.51
C TRP A 256 -20.61 -10.59 -19.50
N TYR A 257 -20.38 -9.34 -19.10
CA TYR A 257 -20.36 -8.24 -20.05
C TYR A 257 -19.20 -8.42 -21.03
N LYS A 258 -19.47 -8.20 -22.31
CA LYS A 258 -18.47 -8.36 -23.38
C LYS A 258 -17.30 -7.37 -23.20
N ASP A 259 -17.63 -6.14 -22.86
CA ASP A 259 -16.72 -5.02 -22.68
C ASP A 259 -17.27 -3.99 -21.69
N SER A 260 -16.51 -2.92 -21.45
CA SER A 260 -16.81 -1.88 -20.48
C SER A 260 -18.00 -1.00 -20.81
N THR A 261 -18.66 -1.19 -21.96
CA THR A 261 -19.92 -0.49 -22.27
C THR A 261 -21.12 -1.10 -21.55
N HIS A 262 -20.99 -2.36 -21.08
CA HIS A 262 -22.05 -3.14 -20.43
C HIS A 262 -23.35 -3.24 -21.27
N THR A 263 -23.25 -3.08 -22.59
CA THR A 263 -24.41 -3.10 -23.51
C THR A 263 -24.82 -4.50 -23.95
N SER A 264 -23.91 -5.46 -23.87
CA SER A 264 -24.14 -6.84 -24.30
C SER A 264 -23.38 -7.85 -23.44
N THR A 265 -23.90 -9.07 -23.41
CA THR A 265 -23.36 -10.17 -22.60
C THR A 265 -22.94 -11.36 -23.47
N VAL A 266 -22.00 -12.14 -22.96
CA VAL A 266 -21.55 -13.41 -23.54
C VAL A 266 -21.62 -14.50 -22.48
N ASN A 267 -21.94 -15.74 -22.87
CA ASN A 267 -21.93 -16.91 -21.98
C ASN A 267 -20.59 -17.66 -21.96
N ASN A 268 -19.62 -17.23 -22.76
CA ASN A 268 -18.25 -17.71 -22.74
C ASN A 268 -17.33 -16.65 -22.12
N ARG A 269 -16.83 -16.93 -20.90
CA ARG A 269 -15.94 -16.03 -20.15
C ARG A 269 -14.71 -15.60 -20.93
N SER A 270 -14.17 -16.42 -21.83
CA SER A 270 -12.98 -16.09 -22.62
C SER A 270 -13.25 -15.01 -23.67
N LEU A 271 -14.52 -14.81 -24.06
CA LEU A 271 -14.94 -13.75 -24.99
C LEU A 271 -15.19 -12.41 -24.27
N ALA A 272 -15.25 -12.40 -22.94
CA ALA A 272 -15.36 -11.19 -22.15
C ALA A 272 -13.98 -10.58 -21.91
N THR A 273 -13.88 -9.26 -22.11
CA THR A 273 -12.66 -8.50 -21.85
C THR A 273 -12.54 -8.15 -20.36
N ARG A 274 -11.31 -8.09 -19.85
CA ARG A 274 -11.05 -7.56 -18.50
C ARG A 274 -11.14 -6.04 -18.58
N GLU A 275 -11.70 -5.43 -17.55
CA GLU A 275 -11.78 -3.99 -17.40
C GLU A 275 -11.31 -3.53 -16.02
N LEU A 276 -10.94 -2.25 -15.95
CA LEU A 276 -10.59 -1.59 -14.70
C LEU A 276 -11.88 -1.32 -13.93
N LEU A 277 -11.97 -1.84 -12.71
CA LEU A 277 -13.12 -1.63 -11.85
C LEU A 277 -12.94 -0.32 -11.10
N GLU A 278 -13.43 0.78 -11.69
CA GLU A 278 -13.21 2.13 -11.18
C GLU A 278 -13.74 2.27 -9.74
N GLY A 279 -12.91 2.86 -8.87
CA GLY A 279 -13.21 3.00 -7.44
C GLY A 279 -13.21 1.70 -6.63
N LYS A 280 -13.05 0.52 -7.25
CA LYS A 280 -12.93 -0.76 -6.54
C LYS A 280 -11.47 -1.06 -6.28
N THR A 281 -10.97 -0.58 -5.15
CA THR A 281 -9.59 -0.79 -4.68
C THR A 281 -9.56 -1.69 -3.44
N ALA A 282 -8.49 -2.47 -3.30
CA ALA A 282 -8.22 -3.19 -2.06
C ALA A 282 -7.74 -2.28 -0.91
N ALA A 283 -7.32 -1.05 -1.22
CA ALA A 283 -6.93 -0.08 -0.21
C ALA A 283 -8.17 0.41 0.58
N PRO A 284 -8.12 0.45 1.93
CA PRO A 284 -9.22 0.95 2.73
C PRO A 284 -9.45 2.45 2.49
N LYS A 285 -10.73 2.83 2.41
CA LYS A 285 -11.11 4.24 2.32
C LYS A 285 -10.84 4.94 3.65
N TYR A 286 -11.12 4.29 4.77
CA TYR A 286 -10.81 4.78 6.11
C TYR A 286 -10.26 3.64 6.96
N TYR A 287 -9.32 3.95 7.82
CA TYR A 287 -8.81 3.03 8.82
C TYR A 287 -8.44 3.77 10.08
N GLY A 288 -8.39 3.06 11.20
CA GLY A 288 -8.02 3.67 12.47
C GLY A 288 -8.35 2.77 13.64
N GLY A 289 -8.44 3.38 14.82
CA GLY A 289 -8.74 2.66 16.02
C GLY A 289 -9.31 3.52 17.14
N LEU A 290 -9.85 2.82 18.13
CA LEU A 290 -10.37 3.38 19.36
C LEU A 290 -9.85 2.52 20.52
N SER A 291 -9.10 3.14 21.42
CA SER A 291 -8.73 2.56 22.71
C SER A 291 -9.53 3.26 23.80
N ASN A 292 -10.05 2.48 24.73
CA ASN A 292 -10.80 2.97 25.87
C ASN A 292 -10.30 2.31 27.14
N THR A 293 -9.88 3.11 28.12
CA THR A 293 -9.29 2.59 29.36
C THR A 293 -10.02 3.19 30.56
N PHE A 294 -10.58 2.32 31.40
CA PHE A 294 -11.16 2.67 32.68
C PHE A 294 -10.25 2.18 33.78
N THR A 295 -9.83 3.08 34.66
CA THR A 295 -9.04 2.76 35.86
C THR A 295 -9.83 3.11 37.10
N TYR A 296 -10.04 2.15 37.99
CA TYR A 296 -10.69 2.34 39.29
C TYR A 296 -9.83 1.77 40.42
N LYS A 297 -9.35 2.62 41.33
CA LYS A 297 -8.56 2.28 42.53
C LYS A 297 -7.41 1.28 42.26
N GLY A 298 -6.69 1.47 41.16
CA GLY A 298 -5.55 0.64 40.75
C GLY A 298 -5.90 -0.57 39.87
N PHE A 299 -7.19 -0.86 39.63
CA PHE A 299 -7.62 -1.84 38.64
C PHE A 299 -7.93 -1.16 37.32
N SER A 300 -7.46 -1.71 36.21
CA SER A 300 -7.70 -1.16 34.87
C SER A 300 -8.34 -2.20 33.96
N ILE A 301 -9.36 -1.77 33.21
CA ILE A 301 -9.94 -2.50 32.09
C ILE A 301 -9.75 -1.64 30.85
N SER A 302 -9.16 -2.22 29.81
CA SER A 302 -8.99 -1.59 28.52
C SER A 302 -9.68 -2.39 27.42
N GLY A 303 -10.19 -1.69 26.42
CA GLY A 303 -10.73 -2.27 25.20
C GLY A 303 -10.21 -1.52 23.99
N ASP A 304 -9.76 -2.28 22.98
CA ASP A 304 -9.19 -1.77 21.75
C ASP A 304 -10.01 -2.25 20.55
N LEU A 305 -10.39 -1.32 19.69
CA LEU A 305 -11.03 -1.57 18.40
C LEU A 305 -10.11 -1.06 17.29
N VAL A 306 -9.82 -1.92 16.31
CA VAL A 306 -9.12 -1.54 15.08
C VAL A 306 -10.05 -1.84 13.92
N TYR A 307 -10.17 -0.91 12.97
CA TYR A 307 -11.06 -1.07 11.82
C TYR A 307 -10.41 -0.60 10.52
N ASN A 308 -10.84 -1.24 9.43
CA ASN A 308 -10.61 -0.84 8.05
C ASN A 308 -11.98 -0.84 7.36
N TYR A 309 -12.30 0.19 6.59
CA TYR A 309 -13.61 0.37 5.99
C TYR A 309 -13.52 0.90 4.56
N GLY A 310 -14.41 0.40 3.70
CA GLY A 310 -14.58 0.87 2.33
C GLY A 310 -13.58 0.30 1.31
N ASN A 311 -12.74 -0.66 1.70
CA ASN A 311 -11.99 -1.49 0.75
C ASN A 311 -12.88 -2.57 0.12
N TYR A 312 -12.50 -2.98 -1.07
CA TYR A 312 -13.03 -4.17 -1.73
C TYR A 312 -12.12 -5.36 -1.43
N VAL A 313 -12.71 -6.56 -1.44
CA VAL A 313 -11.99 -7.81 -1.22
C VAL A 313 -12.28 -8.73 -2.39
N ASN A 314 -11.24 -9.39 -2.89
CA ASN A 314 -11.38 -10.50 -3.80
C ASN A 314 -11.31 -11.80 -2.99
N ASP A 315 -12.41 -12.56 -3.00
CA ASP A 315 -12.44 -13.89 -2.40
C ASP A 315 -11.82 -14.90 -3.38
N GLY A 316 -10.54 -15.22 -3.19
CA GLY A 316 -9.85 -16.23 -3.99
C GLY A 316 -10.40 -17.65 -3.79
N TRP A 317 -11.08 -17.92 -2.66
CA TRP A 317 -11.69 -19.22 -2.39
C TRP A 317 -13.06 -19.39 -3.03
N ALA A 318 -13.75 -18.30 -3.40
CA ALA A 318 -15.01 -18.38 -4.13
C ALA A 318 -14.89 -19.20 -5.42
N PHE A 319 -13.72 -19.18 -6.07
CA PHE A 319 -13.43 -20.02 -7.23
C PHE A 319 -13.52 -21.53 -6.94
N TYR A 320 -13.20 -21.96 -5.72
CA TYR A 320 -13.30 -23.37 -5.32
C TYR A 320 -14.64 -23.71 -4.68
N LEU A 321 -15.25 -22.77 -3.96
CA LEU A 321 -16.39 -23.04 -3.08
C LEU A 321 -17.74 -22.60 -3.69
N VAL A 322 -17.71 -21.77 -4.73
CA VAL A 322 -18.89 -21.30 -5.48
C VAL A 322 -18.90 -21.82 -6.92
N ASP A 323 -17.74 -21.92 -7.57
CA ASP A 323 -17.64 -22.42 -8.95
C ASP A 323 -17.56 -23.96 -9.03
N GLY A 324 -17.66 -24.50 -10.25
CA GLY A 324 -17.60 -25.92 -10.57
C GLY A 324 -16.20 -26.53 -10.69
N VAL A 325 -15.14 -25.75 -10.49
CA VAL A 325 -13.74 -26.14 -10.81
C VAL A 325 -13.23 -27.34 -9.99
N ASP A 326 -13.73 -27.51 -8.77
CA ASP A 326 -13.37 -28.64 -7.90
C ASP A 326 -14.64 -29.35 -7.39
N GLY A 327 -15.08 -30.37 -8.11
CA GLY A 327 -16.36 -31.05 -7.86
C GLY A 327 -16.41 -31.87 -6.57
N ILE A 328 -15.27 -32.14 -5.92
CA ILE A 328 -15.19 -32.94 -4.69
C ILE A 328 -15.17 -32.09 -3.41
N GLN A 329 -14.98 -30.78 -3.53
CA GLN A 329 -15.03 -29.89 -2.38
C GLN A 329 -16.46 -29.58 -1.94
N GLN A 330 -16.63 -29.45 -0.63
CA GLN A 330 -17.84 -28.87 -0.06
C GLN A 330 -18.04 -27.46 -0.62
N LYS A 331 -19.29 -27.16 -0.99
CA LYS A 331 -19.65 -25.88 -1.60
C LYS A 331 -20.38 -25.01 -0.59
N TYR A 332 -20.30 -23.69 -0.78
CA TYR A 332 -21.12 -22.78 0.00
C TYR A 332 -22.61 -23.08 -0.23
N ALA A 333 -23.41 -22.94 0.84
CA ALA A 333 -24.86 -23.14 0.81
C ALA A 333 -25.57 -22.26 -0.23
N LEU A 334 -24.93 -21.18 -0.68
CA LEU A 334 -25.38 -20.36 -1.82
C LEU A 334 -25.67 -21.21 -3.07
N ASN A 335 -24.92 -22.28 -3.32
CA ASN A 335 -25.12 -23.18 -4.47
C ASN A 335 -26.48 -23.91 -4.47
N LEU A 336 -27.16 -23.97 -3.33
CA LEU A 336 -28.53 -24.49 -3.25
C LEU A 336 -29.53 -23.59 -3.99
N LYS A 337 -29.18 -22.31 -4.20
CA LYS A 337 -29.97 -21.34 -4.98
C LYS A 337 -29.67 -21.38 -6.48
N ARG A 338 -28.93 -22.37 -6.98
CA ARG A 338 -28.63 -22.50 -8.42
C ARG A 338 -29.89 -22.52 -9.27
N TRP A 339 -29.75 -22.08 -10.51
CA TRP A 339 -30.77 -22.18 -11.53
C TRP A 339 -31.15 -23.65 -11.77
N GLN A 340 -32.45 -23.96 -11.88
CA GLN A 340 -32.93 -25.34 -12.09
C GLN A 340 -33.81 -25.50 -13.34
N LYS A 341 -34.59 -24.48 -13.70
CA LYS A 341 -35.50 -24.53 -14.85
C LYS A 341 -35.67 -23.16 -15.53
N PRO A 342 -36.10 -23.13 -16.80
CA PRO A 342 -36.38 -21.88 -17.52
C PRO A 342 -37.36 -20.98 -16.75
N GLY A 343 -36.98 -19.72 -16.60
CA GLY A 343 -37.70 -18.69 -15.84
C GLY A 343 -37.22 -18.49 -14.40
N ASP A 344 -36.34 -19.35 -13.87
CA ASP A 344 -35.72 -19.12 -12.56
C ASP A 344 -34.82 -17.88 -12.59
N VAL A 345 -34.99 -16.99 -11.60
CA VAL A 345 -34.16 -15.78 -11.43
C VAL A 345 -33.23 -15.98 -10.23
N THR A 346 -31.93 -16.08 -10.49
CA THR A 346 -30.89 -16.32 -9.48
C THR A 346 -29.53 -15.84 -9.96
N ASP A 347 -28.61 -15.63 -9.04
CA ASP A 347 -27.21 -15.25 -9.31
C ASP A 347 -26.26 -16.45 -9.36
N VAL A 348 -26.80 -17.67 -9.21
CA VAL A 348 -26.03 -18.91 -9.19
C VAL A 348 -26.34 -19.71 -10.45
N PRO A 349 -25.38 -19.88 -11.38
CA PRO A 349 -25.57 -20.61 -12.63
C PRO A 349 -26.00 -22.05 -12.40
N LYS A 350 -26.54 -22.67 -13.46
CA LYS A 350 -26.85 -24.11 -13.43
C LYS A 350 -25.59 -24.93 -13.11
N TYR A 351 -25.80 -26.06 -12.46
CA TYR A 351 -24.74 -27.02 -12.28
C TYR A 351 -24.48 -27.76 -13.60
N VAL A 352 -23.22 -27.77 -14.04
CA VAL A 352 -22.77 -28.53 -15.20
C VAL A 352 -21.80 -29.59 -14.70
N TYR A 353 -22.14 -30.86 -14.95
CA TYR A 353 -21.25 -31.99 -14.71
C TYR A 353 -20.44 -32.24 -15.98
N GLY A 354 -19.11 -32.30 -15.87
CA GLY A 354 -18.21 -32.47 -17.02
C GLY A 354 -16.81 -32.85 -16.59
#